data_AF-A0A1W6CJX5-F1
#
_entry.id   AF-A0A1W6CJX5-F1
#
_cell.length_a   1.000
_cell.length_b   1.000
_cell.length_c   1.000
_cell.angle_alpha   90.00
_cell.angle_beta   90.00
_cell.angle_gamma   90.00
#
_symmetry.space_group_name_H-M   'P 1'
#
loop_
_entity.id
_entity.type
_entity.pdbx_description
1 polymer ?
#
loop_
_entity_poly.entity_id
_entity_poly.type
_entity_poly.pdbx_seq_one_letter_code
_entity_poly.pdbx_strand_id
1 'polypeptide(L)'
;MTWLALLYGALLYVAVGALGVSELIRRIGDESANVIHMIDVGRDIRSGEGEALERETALLEDKERLLQGAISDFRNFGVAQGLALQDLQPIIDNYDLAPKLSATLKKPVDMETEKQWAAVMGAMMQLQFDIRDLRKTMEARHAVLRSAWSAHPQVAAEAARLKIDPLAVDRAAATADTLQELGYARLFALPSEILTLLLALSMGALGSTLHVTKTLLTASEERPASYYLIRPFQGMVTSLVVFVLLKAGQLTISSGDSDNLNIFFVSFAGIASGLLAEEAYRMICKAGAGIIKTEEAEARWAFKLRAALNACGTTPAQLADCIRVPLAELETWLVETHPVPPLQQRLIATWLHIPERELFTAQPPVEDSMSGPVSVSEPAPSVS
;
A
#
# COMPACT_ATOMS: atom_id res chain seq x y z
N MET A 1 -15.66 -14.34 -12.41
CA MET A 1 -14.94 -13.30 -13.18
C MET A 1 -15.04 -11.91 -12.55
N THR A 2 -16.24 -11.39 -12.27
CA THR A 2 -16.43 -10.06 -11.64
C THR A 2 -15.65 -9.87 -10.33
N TRP A 3 -15.68 -10.85 -9.43
CA TRP A 3 -14.94 -10.78 -8.16
C TRP A 3 -13.41 -10.68 -8.35
N LEU A 4 -12.86 -11.31 -9.39
CA LEU A 4 -11.43 -11.29 -9.68
C LEU A 4 -11.00 -9.91 -10.20
N ALA A 5 -11.83 -9.27 -11.02
CA ALA A 5 -11.61 -7.89 -11.45
C ALA A 5 -11.65 -6.90 -10.27
N LEU A 6 -12.59 -7.08 -9.34
CA LEU A 6 -12.66 -6.27 -8.11
C LEU A 6 -11.41 -6.46 -7.23
N LEU A 7 -10.94 -7.70 -7.08
CA LEU A 7 -9.72 -7.99 -6.34
C LEU A 7 -8.49 -7.34 -7.01
N TYR A 8 -8.39 -7.42 -8.34
CA TYR A 8 -7.33 -6.74 -9.09
C TYR A 8 -7.38 -5.23 -8.88
N GLY A 9 -8.55 -4.62 -8.98
CA GLY A 9 -8.74 -3.19 -8.74
C GLY A 9 -8.31 -2.78 -7.33
N ALA A 10 -8.73 -3.55 -6.31
CA ALA A 10 -8.37 -3.28 -4.92
C ALA A 10 -6.86 -3.42 -4.66
N LEU A 11 -6.23 -4.50 -5.16
CA LEU A 11 -4.79 -4.72 -5.02
C LEU A 11 -3.97 -3.65 -5.73
N LEU A 12 -4.39 -3.26 -6.95
CA LEU A 12 -3.72 -2.23 -7.72
C LEU A 12 -3.88 -0.86 -7.05
N TYR A 13 -5.05 -0.55 -6.51
CA TYR A 13 -5.29 0.67 -5.73
C TYR A 13 -4.32 0.75 -4.54
N VAL A 14 -4.27 -0.31 -3.70
CA VAL A 14 -3.34 -0.34 -2.55
C VAL A 14 -1.88 -0.24 -2.99
N ALA A 15 -1.49 -0.97 -4.04
CA ALA A 15 -0.13 -0.95 -4.56
C ALA A 15 0.29 0.43 -5.09
N VAL A 16 -0.58 1.10 -5.85
CA VAL A 16 -0.31 2.45 -6.37
C VAL A 16 -0.18 3.46 -5.24
N GLY A 17 -1.09 3.42 -4.26
CA GLY A 17 -1.01 4.28 -3.08
C GLY A 17 0.27 4.06 -2.28
N ALA A 18 0.60 2.81 -1.95
CA ALA A 18 1.80 2.47 -1.20
C ALA A 18 3.09 2.87 -1.94
N LEU A 19 3.15 2.62 -3.25
CA LEU A 19 4.28 3.02 -4.09
C LEU A 19 4.42 4.54 -4.17
N GLY A 20 3.32 5.26 -4.37
CA GLY A 20 3.31 6.72 -4.45
C GLY A 20 3.79 7.39 -3.17
N VAL A 21 3.26 6.96 -2.02
CA VAL A 21 3.69 7.48 -0.71
C VAL A 21 5.13 7.11 -0.41
N SER A 22 5.54 5.87 -0.72
CA SER A 22 6.93 5.45 -0.45
C SER A 22 7.94 6.18 -1.34
N GLU A 23 7.61 6.43 -2.62
CA GLU A 23 8.46 7.22 -3.52
C GLU A 23 8.52 8.69 -3.08
N LEU A 24 7.42 9.23 -2.55
CA LEU A 24 7.40 10.56 -1.95
C LEU A 24 8.35 10.62 -0.74
N ILE A 25 8.23 9.69 0.21
CA ILE A 25 9.10 9.61 1.39
C ILE A 25 10.56 9.44 0.94
N ARG A 26 10.84 8.57 -0.04
CA ARG A 26 12.19 8.34 -0.56
C ARG A 26 12.80 9.59 -1.20
N ARG A 27 12.00 10.38 -1.91
CA ARG A 27 12.45 11.63 -2.55
C ARG A 27 12.78 12.72 -1.54
N ILE A 28 12.03 12.74 -0.45
CA ILE A 28 12.25 13.71 0.62
C ILE A 28 13.40 13.25 1.56
N GLY A 29 13.61 11.93 1.68
CA GLY A 29 14.63 11.36 2.54
C GLY A 29 14.31 11.49 4.03
N ASP A 30 15.34 11.65 4.85
CA ASP A 30 15.24 11.76 6.31
C ASP A 30 14.43 12.98 6.77
N GLU A 31 14.26 13.96 5.88
CA GLU A 31 13.47 15.18 6.12
C GLU A 31 11.96 14.96 5.89
N SER A 32 11.52 13.74 5.62
CA SER A 32 10.11 13.41 5.32
C SER A 32 9.13 13.96 6.34
N ALA A 33 9.42 13.83 7.64
CA ALA A 33 8.59 14.39 8.69
C ALA A 33 8.48 15.93 8.62
N ASN A 34 9.58 16.61 8.30
CA ASN A 34 9.61 18.07 8.20
C ASN A 34 8.85 18.57 6.96
N VAL A 35 9.01 17.92 5.81
CA VAL A 35 8.26 18.27 4.60
C VAL A 35 6.78 17.93 4.74
N ILE A 36 6.43 16.80 5.36
CA ILE A 36 5.02 16.48 5.66
C ILE A 36 4.43 17.56 6.56
N HIS A 37 5.14 17.98 7.60
CA HIS A 37 4.70 19.10 8.43
C HIS A 37 4.51 20.39 7.61
N MET A 38 5.44 20.72 6.71
CA MET A 38 5.29 21.89 5.83
C MET A 38 4.09 21.76 4.88
N ILE A 39 3.80 20.55 4.40
CA ILE A 39 2.61 20.25 3.60
C ILE A 39 1.34 20.44 4.47
N ASP A 40 1.36 20.06 5.74
CA ASP A 40 0.22 20.29 6.62
C ASP A 40 0.03 21.78 6.92
N VAL A 41 1.11 22.53 7.17
CA VAL A 41 1.07 23.99 7.40
C VAL A 41 0.54 24.72 6.16
N GLY A 42 1.06 24.41 4.98
CA GLY A 42 0.57 25.03 3.74
C GLY A 42 -0.88 24.66 3.43
N ARG A 43 -1.32 23.45 3.81
CA ARG A 43 -2.73 23.05 3.71
C ARG A 43 -3.61 23.87 4.63
N ASP A 44 -3.23 24.02 5.90
CA ASP A 44 -3.99 24.80 6.88
C ASP A 44 -4.13 26.26 6.43
N ILE A 45 -3.06 26.85 5.90
CA ILE A 45 -3.08 28.19 5.33
C ILE A 45 -4.05 28.25 4.15
N ARG A 46 -3.96 27.34 3.18
CA ARG A 46 -4.87 27.32 2.02
C ARG A 46 -6.32 27.09 2.41
N SER A 47 -6.58 26.25 3.41
CA SER A 47 -7.93 26.04 3.97
C SER A 47 -8.46 27.33 4.59
N GLY A 48 -7.66 28.00 5.43
CA GLY A 48 -8.05 29.26 6.05
C GLY A 48 -8.26 30.40 5.04
N GLU A 49 -7.42 30.48 4.02
CA GLU A 49 -7.57 31.43 2.91
C GLU A 49 -8.81 31.12 2.05
N GLY A 50 -9.13 29.84 1.84
CA GLY A 50 -10.35 29.40 1.16
C GLY A 50 -11.62 29.81 1.93
N GLU A 51 -11.68 29.52 3.24
CA GLU A 51 -12.79 29.93 4.10
C GLU A 51 -12.94 31.46 4.21
N ALA A 52 -11.81 32.18 4.22
CA ALA A 52 -11.83 33.64 4.18
C ALA A 52 -12.40 34.15 2.85
N LEU A 53 -11.98 33.55 1.74
CA LEU A 53 -12.46 33.90 0.41
C LEU A 53 -13.96 33.62 0.24
N GLU A 54 -14.47 32.51 0.76
CA GLU A 54 -15.91 32.21 0.76
C GLU A 54 -16.71 33.26 1.53
N ARG A 55 -16.25 33.64 2.73
CA ARG A 55 -16.87 34.70 3.54
C ARG A 55 -16.84 36.06 2.83
N GLU A 56 -15.72 36.42 2.23
CA GLU A 56 -15.57 37.67 1.47
C GLU A 56 -16.43 37.67 0.21
N THR A 57 -16.59 36.53 -0.47
CA THR A 57 -17.51 36.37 -1.61
C THR A 57 -18.96 36.62 -1.18
N ALA A 58 -19.40 36.01 -0.08
CA ALA A 58 -20.74 36.25 0.45
C ALA A 58 -20.97 37.72 0.86
N LEU A 59 -19.95 38.36 1.47
CA LEU A 59 -20.01 39.78 1.81
C LEU A 59 -20.06 40.67 0.57
N LEU A 60 -19.32 40.32 -0.48
CA LEU A 60 -19.33 41.04 -1.76
C LEU A 60 -20.72 40.98 -2.39
N GLU A 61 -21.33 39.80 -2.45
CA GLU A 61 -22.69 39.62 -2.97
C GLU A 61 -23.72 40.45 -2.19
N ASP A 62 -23.61 40.50 -0.86
CA ASP A 62 -24.49 41.31 -0.02
C ASP A 62 -24.31 42.81 -0.27
N LYS A 63 -23.06 43.29 -0.33
CA LYS A 63 -22.74 44.69 -0.63
C LYS A 63 -23.20 45.08 -2.04
N GLU A 64 -23.02 44.20 -3.03
CA GLU A 64 -23.50 44.43 -4.39
C GLU A 64 -25.03 44.49 -4.43
N ARG A 65 -25.73 43.62 -3.68
CA ARG A 65 -27.19 43.67 -3.54
C ARG A 65 -27.66 44.98 -2.91
N LEU A 66 -27.00 45.42 -1.84
CA LEU A 66 -27.29 46.70 -1.19
C LEU A 66 -27.05 47.89 -2.14
N LEU A 67 -25.98 47.85 -2.94
CA LEU A 67 -25.67 48.90 -3.91
C LEU A 67 -26.74 48.95 -5.01
N GLN A 68 -27.15 47.79 -5.54
CA GLN A 68 -28.23 47.71 -6.52
C GLN A 68 -29.56 48.22 -5.95
N GLY A 69 -29.86 47.89 -4.69
CA GLY A 69 -31.00 48.44 -3.96
C GLY A 69 -30.94 49.96 -3.87
N ALA A 70 -29.82 50.51 -3.42
CA ALA A 70 -29.62 51.96 -3.31
C ALA A 70 -29.71 52.69 -4.66
N ILE A 71 -29.15 52.11 -5.73
CA ILE A 71 -29.28 52.62 -7.10
C ILE A 71 -30.75 52.64 -7.54
N SER A 72 -31.50 51.58 -7.26
CA SER A 72 -32.93 51.48 -7.57
C SER A 72 -33.74 52.53 -6.81
N ASP A 73 -33.49 52.70 -5.51
CA ASP A 73 -34.18 53.67 -4.67
C ASP A 73 -33.87 55.11 -5.11
N PHE A 74 -32.61 55.41 -5.41
CA PHE A 74 -32.16 56.68 -5.97
C PHE A 74 -32.85 57.00 -7.30
N ARG A 75 -32.94 56.00 -8.19
CA ARG A 75 -33.64 56.13 -9.48
C ARG A 75 -35.12 56.42 -9.29
N ASN A 76 -35.80 55.66 -8.43
CA ASN A 76 -37.23 55.82 -8.15
C ASN A 76 -37.52 57.19 -7.54
N PHE A 77 -36.66 57.64 -6.62
CA PHE A 77 -36.76 58.97 -6.02
C PHE A 77 -36.57 60.07 -7.06
N GLY A 78 -35.60 59.96 -7.97
CA GLY A 78 -35.39 60.92 -9.05
C GLY A 78 -36.58 61.03 -9.99
N VAL A 79 -37.15 59.90 -10.40
CA VAL A 79 -38.34 59.86 -11.24
C VAL A 79 -39.54 60.49 -10.51
N ALA A 80 -39.71 60.23 -9.22
CA ALA A 80 -40.77 60.84 -8.40
C ALA A 80 -40.64 62.38 -8.30
N GLN A 81 -39.41 62.91 -8.37
CA GLN A 81 -39.13 64.35 -8.43
C GLN A 81 -39.25 64.94 -9.85
N GLY A 82 -39.68 64.13 -10.84
CA GLY A 82 -39.92 64.56 -12.22
C GLY A 82 -38.66 64.62 -13.10
N LEU A 83 -37.57 63.96 -12.70
CA LEU A 83 -36.38 63.80 -13.54
C LEU A 83 -36.59 62.69 -14.56
N ALA A 84 -36.11 62.89 -15.79
CA ALA A 84 -36.11 61.84 -16.80
C ALA A 84 -35.01 60.81 -16.47
N LEU A 85 -35.31 59.52 -16.67
CA LEU A 85 -34.39 58.43 -16.39
C LEU A 85 -33.05 58.58 -17.14
N GLN A 86 -33.10 59.09 -18.37
CA GLN A 86 -31.92 59.35 -19.20
C GLN A 86 -30.95 60.36 -18.59
N ASP A 87 -31.44 61.30 -17.77
CA ASP A 87 -30.63 62.32 -17.11
C ASP A 87 -30.00 61.77 -15.82
N LEU A 88 -30.65 60.79 -15.19
CA LEU A 88 -30.16 60.08 -14.00
C LEU A 88 -29.12 59.00 -14.31
N GLN A 89 -29.18 58.38 -15.49
CA GLN A 89 -28.26 57.30 -15.85
C GLN A 89 -26.77 57.70 -15.83
N PRO A 90 -26.33 58.81 -16.45
CA PRO A 90 -24.92 59.21 -16.39
C PRO A 90 -24.47 59.59 -14.98
N ILE A 91 -25.41 59.94 -14.09
CA ILE A 91 -25.17 60.24 -12.68
C ILE A 91 -24.86 58.96 -11.91
N ILE A 92 -25.67 57.94 -12.15
CA ILE A 92 -25.52 56.59 -11.59
C ILE A 92 -24.25 55.93 -12.11
N ASP A 93 -23.96 56.04 -13.41
CA ASP A 93 -22.83 55.34 -14.04
C ASP A 93 -21.47 55.91 -13.60
N ASN A 94 -21.37 57.23 -13.44
CA ASN A 94 -20.12 57.89 -13.10
C ASN A 94 -19.95 58.15 -11.60
N TYR A 95 -21.02 58.02 -10.80
CA TYR A 95 -21.02 58.29 -9.36
C TYR A 95 -20.45 59.67 -8.97
N ASP A 96 -20.49 60.64 -9.89
CA ASP A 96 -19.66 61.86 -9.86
C ASP A 96 -20.49 63.14 -9.66
N LEU A 97 -21.14 63.35 -8.50
CA LEU A 97 -22.18 64.40 -8.41
C LEU A 97 -22.37 65.12 -7.07
N ALA A 98 -21.44 66.02 -6.75
CA ALA A 98 -21.82 67.25 -6.03
C ALA A 98 -22.04 68.44 -7.00
N PRO A 99 -21.17 68.72 -7.99
CA PRO A 99 -21.30 69.95 -8.79
C PRO A 99 -22.33 69.87 -9.94
N LYS A 100 -22.60 68.67 -10.47
CA LYS A 100 -23.39 68.52 -11.70
C LYS A 100 -24.90 68.43 -11.46
N LEU A 101 -25.35 68.10 -10.25
CA LEU A 101 -26.76 67.80 -10.00
C LEU A 101 -27.60 69.08 -10.12
N SER A 102 -27.14 70.16 -9.46
CA SER A 102 -27.71 71.50 -9.57
C SER A 102 -27.60 72.11 -10.98
N ALA A 103 -26.55 71.76 -11.72
CA ALA A 103 -26.39 72.19 -13.11
C ALA A 103 -27.33 71.46 -14.09
N THR A 104 -27.69 70.21 -13.79
CA THR A 104 -28.54 69.36 -14.64
C THR A 104 -30.03 69.58 -14.32
N LEU A 105 -30.36 69.85 -13.06
CA LEU A 105 -31.69 70.20 -12.60
C LEU A 105 -32.01 71.67 -12.94
N LYS A 106 -32.75 71.91 -14.03
CA LYS A 106 -33.28 73.24 -14.39
C LYS A 106 -34.30 73.82 -13.38
N LYS A 107 -34.57 73.15 -12.27
CA LYS A 107 -35.51 73.56 -11.22
C LYS A 107 -34.79 73.64 -9.88
N PRO A 108 -35.08 74.66 -9.04
CA PRO A 108 -34.55 74.70 -7.69
C PRO A 108 -35.09 73.50 -6.91
N VAL A 109 -34.19 72.64 -6.46
CA VAL A 109 -34.49 71.56 -5.53
C VAL A 109 -34.47 72.16 -4.13
N ASP A 110 -35.44 71.78 -3.29
CA ASP A 110 -35.45 72.21 -1.89
C ASP A 110 -34.20 71.70 -1.15
N MET A 111 -33.67 72.50 -0.21
CA MET A 111 -32.43 72.18 0.50
C MET A 111 -32.51 70.86 1.28
N GLU A 112 -33.69 70.50 1.80
CA GLU A 112 -33.87 69.24 2.52
C GLU A 112 -33.71 68.05 1.57
N THR A 113 -34.26 68.17 0.37
CA THR A 113 -34.12 67.16 -0.69
C THR A 113 -32.67 67.04 -1.12
N GLU A 114 -31.97 68.15 -1.37
CA GLU A 114 -30.53 68.15 -1.72
C GLU A 114 -29.68 67.44 -0.66
N LYS A 115 -29.96 67.67 0.63
CA LYS A 115 -29.30 67.00 1.74
C LYS A 115 -29.55 65.49 1.75
N GLN A 116 -30.77 65.05 1.46
CA GLN A 116 -31.12 63.63 1.35
C GLN A 116 -30.42 62.96 0.16
N TRP A 117 -30.39 63.61 -1.01
CA TRP A 117 -29.65 63.15 -2.19
C TRP A 117 -28.15 63.00 -1.88
N ALA A 118 -27.55 64.00 -1.24
CA ALA A 118 -26.15 63.97 -0.84
C ALA A 118 -25.85 62.82 0.14
N ALA A 119 -26.74 62.54 1.08
CA ALA A 119 -26.58 61.44 2.03
C ALA A 119 -26.64 60.06 1.34
N VAL A 120 -27.62 59.85 0.46
CA VAL A 120 -27.76 58.58 -0.30
C VAL A 120 -26.55 58.38 -1.21
N MET A 121 -26.11 59.42 -1.92
CA MET A 121 -24.92 59.35 -2.77
C MET A 121 -23.64 59.08 -1.97
N GLY A 122 -23.49 59.72 -0.81
CA GLY A 122 -22.37 59.46 0.08
C GLY A 122 -22.33 57.99 0.52
N ALA A 123 -23.48 57.41 0.87
CA ALA A 123 -23.58 55.99 1.22
C ALA A 123 -23.27 55.06 0.04
N MET A 124 -23.80 55.35 -1.16
CA MET A 124 -23.51 54.59 -2.38
C MET A 124 -22.03 54.64 -2.75
N MET A 125 -21.40 55.82 -2.66
CA MET A 125 -19.98 56.01 -2.94
C MET A 125 -19.11 55.23 -1.94
N GLN A 126 -19.44 55.29 -0.65
CA GLN A 126 -18.76 54.48 0.37
C GLN A 126 -18.90 52.98 0.08
N LEU A 127 -20.09 52.52 -0.26
CA LEU A 127 -20.34 51.12 -0.59
C LEU A 127 -19.56 50.66 -1.83
N GLN A 128 -19.39 51.53 -2.82
CA GLN A 128 -18.57 51.25 -3.99
C GLN A 128 -17.08 51.18 -3.66
N PHE A 129 -16.58 52.06 -2.79
CA PHE A 129 -15.20 51.98 -2.29
C PHE A 129 -14.96 50.68 -1.54
N ASP A 130 -15.89 50.31 -0.66
CA ASP A 130 -15.87 49.05 0.07
C ASP A 130 -15.86 47.82 -0.86
N ILE A 131 -16.71 47.81 -1.90
CA ILE A 131 -16.74 46.73 -2.90
C ILE A 131 -15.40 46.64 -3.64
N ARG A 132 -14.81 47.78 -4.03
CA ARG A 132 -13.52 47.82 -4.72
C ARG A 132 -12.39 47.27 -3.85
N ASP A 133 -12.36 47.67 -2.58
CA ASP A 133 -11.35 47.21 -1.62
C ASP A 133 -11.49 45.70 -1.32
N LEU A 134 -12.73 45.24 -1.18
CA LEU A 134 -13.04 43.83 -1.00
C LEU A 134 -12.59 43.00 -2.21
N ARG A 135 -12.91 43.43 -3.44
CA ARG A 135 -12.44 42.75 -4.67
C ARG A 135 -10.92 42.69 -4.75
N LYS A 136 -10.22 43.77 -4.39
CA LYS A 136 -8.75 43.80 -4.36
C LYS A 136 -8.20 42.81 -3.33
N THR A 137 -8.84 42.70 -2.17
CA THR A 137 -8.48 41.73 -1.13
C THR A 137 -8.69 40.29 -1.63
N MET A 138 -9.84 40.01 -2.24
CA MET A 138 -10.13 38.71 -2.85
C MET A 138 -9.14 38.36 -3.95
N GLU A 139 -8.74 39.31 -4.81
CA GLU A 139 -7.71 39.09 -5.85
C GLU A 139 -6.35 38.70 -5.24
N ALA A 140 -5.95 39.37 -4.15
CA ALA A 140 -4.73 39.04 -3.43
C ALA A 140 -4.78 37.63 -2.83
N ARG A 141 -5.90 37.23 -2.22
CA ARG A 141 -6.09 35.86 -1.71
C ARG A 141 -6.10 34.81 -2.81
N HIS A 142 -6.77 35.08 -3.93
CA HIS A 142 -6.72 34.21 -5.10
C HIS A 142 -5.30 34.07 -5.66
N ALA A 143 -4.46 35.11 -5.56
CA ALA A 143 -3.06 35.03 -5.96
C ALA A 143 -2.27 34.10 -5.02
N VAL A 144 -2.53 34.17 -3.70
CA VAL A 144 -1.94 33.24 -2.71
C VAL A 144 -2.37 31.80 -2.99
N LEU A 145 -3.67 31.54 -3.18
CA LEU A 145 -4.20 30.20 -3.46
C LEU A 145 -3.64 29.60 -4.77
N ARG A 146 -3.41 30.44 -5.80
CA ARG A 146 -2.81 30.02 -7.08
C ARG A 146 -1.29 29.89 -7.03
N SER A 147 -0.64 30.51 -6.06
CA SER A 147 0.82 30.49 -5.96
C SER A 147 1.34 29.09 -5.59
N ALA A 148 2.57 28.80 -6.00
CA ALA A 148 3.27 27.60 -5.55
C ALA A 148 3.37 27.59 -4.01
N TRP A 149 3.40 26.41 -3.40
CA TRP A 149 3.49 26.30 -1.95
C TRP A 149 4.74 26.99 -1.40
N SER A 150 5.85 26.84 -2.12
CA SER A 150 7.13 27.50 -1.85
C SER A 150 7.08 29.02 -1.90
N ALA A 151 6.10 29.62 -2.60
CA ALA A 151 5.97 31.08 -2.69
C ALA A 151 5.34 31.69 -1.42
N HIS A 152 4.75 30.87 -0.55
CA HIS A 152 4.18 31.36 0.69
C HIS A 152 5.30 31.74 1.68
N PRO A 153 5.33 32.97 2.24
CA PRO A 153 6.44 33.44 3.08
C PRO A 153 6.76 32.54 4.27
N GLN A 154 5.74 31.95 4.90
CA GLN A 154 5.92 31.04 6.03
C GLN A 154 6.54 29.70 5.60
N VAL A 155 6.10 29.15 4.46
CA VAL A 155 6.66 27.90 3.90
C VAL A 155 8.09 28.13 3.44
N ALA A 156 8.36 29.27 2.80
CA ALA A 156 9.71 29.67 2.39
C ALA A 156 10.65 29.86 3.60
N ALA A 157 10.17 30.46 4.69
CA ALA A 157 10.95 30.65 5.91
C ALA A 157 11.29 29.32 6.58
N GLU A 158 10.32 28.39 6.68
CA GLU A 158 10.56 27.05 7.22
C GLU A 158 11.46 26.20 6.29
N ALA A 159 11.26 26.27 4.97
CA ALA A 159 12.15 25.63 3.99
C ALA A 159 13.60 26.09 4.17
N ALA A 160 13.80 27.41 4.32
CA ALA A 160 15.12 28.00 4.53
C ALA A 160 15.73 27.57 5.88
N ARG A 161 14.92 27.51 6.94
CA ARG A 161 15.34 27.05 8.28
C ARG A 161 15.82 25.61 8.25
N LEU A 162 15.14 24.76 7.48
CA LEU A 162 15.40 23.33 7.37
C LEU A 162 16.39 22.99 6.25
N LYS A 163 16.83 23.98 5.45
CA LYS A 163 17.72 23.82 4.28
C LYS A 163 17.13 22.92 3.17
N ILE A 164 15.82 22.91 3.03
CA ILE A 164 15.10 22.13 2.03
C ILE A 164 14.97 22.93 0.74
N ASP A 165 15.21 22.29 -0.41
CA ASP A 165 14.95 22.91 -1.71
C ASP A 165 13.44 23.23 -1.85
N PRO A 166 13.04 24.50 -2.04
CA PRO A 166 11.64 24.87 -2.17
C PRO A 166 10.93 24.15 -3.33
N LEU A 167 11.66 23.82 -4.39
CA LEU A 167 11.11 23.08 -5.53
C LEU A 167 10.79 21.61 -5.17
N ALA A 168 11.53 21.02 -4.22
CA ALA A 168 11.21 19.70 -3.70
C ALA A 168 9.91 19.72 -2.89
N VAL A 169 9.69 20.78 -2.11
CA VAL A 169 8.44 20.99 -1.35
C VAL A 169 7.24 21.10 -2.29
N ASP A 170 7.32 21.88 -3.36
CA ASP A 170 6.23 22.02 -4.32
C ASP A 170 5.86 20.69 -4.99
N ARG A 171 6.87 19.91 -5.42
CA ARG A 171 6.64 18.59 -6.03
C ARG A 171 6.05 17.61 -5.02
N ALA A 172 6.52 17.66 -3.78
CA ALA A 172 6.03 16.81 -2.71
C ALA A 172 4.58 17.13 -2.36
N ALA A 173 4.25 18.42 -2.23
CA ALA A 173 2.90 18.90 -1.98
C ALA A 173 1.95 18.51 -3.12
N ALA A 174 2.33 18.72 -4.38
CA ALA A 174 1.50 18.34 -5.52
C ALA A 174 1.23 16.81 -5.58
N THR A 175 2.24 16.00 -5.26
CA THR A 175 2.10 14.54 -5.16
C THR A 175 1.19 14.16 -3.99
N ALA A 176 1.35 14.80 -2.84
CA ALA A 176 0.53 14.57 -1.67
C ALA A 176 -0.95 14.94 -1.90
N ASP A 177 -1.20 16.09 -2.52
CA ASP A 177 -2.55 16.54 -2.91
C ASP A 177 -3.21 15.53 -3.85
N THR A 178 -2.49 15.07 -4.89
CA THR A 178 -3.01 14.07 -5.83
C THR A 178 -3.31 12.73 -5.14
N LEU A 179 -2.42 12.28 -4.24
CA LEU A 179 -2.65 11.03 -3.49
C LEU A 179 -3.83 11.17 -2.52
N GLN A 180 -4.02 12.34 -1.92
CA GLN A 180 -5.13 12.62 -1.02
C GLN A 180 -6.47 12.67 -1.76
N GLU A 181 -6.54 13.33 -2.93
CA GLU A 181 -7.72 13.33 -3.81
C GLU A 181 -8.12 11.91 -4.23
N LEU A 182 -7.14 11.02 -4.42
CA LEU A 182 -7.38 9.60 -4.71
C LEU A 182 -7.78 8.78 -3.48
N GLY A 183 -7.85 9.38 -2.28
CA GLY A 183 -8.27 8.73 -1.04
C GLY A 183 -7.15 8.07 -0.22
N TYR A 184 -5.88 8.29 -0.57
CA TYR A 184 -4.74 7.68 0.12
C TYR A 184 -4.27 8.46 1.36
N ALA A 185 -5.05 9.43 1.86
CA ALA A 185 -4.69 10.26 3.01
C ALA A 185 -4.20 9.45 4.23
N ARG A 186 -4.83 8.28 4.47
CA ARG A 186 -4.50 7.40 5.61
C ARG A 186 -3.14 6.72 5.50
N LEU A 187 -2.59 6.59 4.28
CA LEU A 187 -1.29 5.96 4.07
C LEU A 187 -0.14 6.86 4.55
N PHE A 188 -0.32 8.18 4.58
CA PHE A 188 0.68 9.11 5.11
C PHE A 188 0.93 8.96 6.62
N ALA A 189 -0.04 8.41 7.36
CA ALA A 189 0.11 8.15 8.79
C ALA A 189 0.91 6.87 9.10
N LEU A 190 1.23 6.05 8.08
CA LEU A 190 1.94 4.80 8.26
C LEU A 190 3.47 5.01 8.16
N PRO A 191 4.26 4.36 9.02
CA PRO A 191 5.71 4.29 8.88
C PRO A 191 6.13 3.73 7.51
N SER A 192 7.29 4.18 7.01
CA SER A 192 7.83 3.79 5.70
C SER A 192 8.01 2.27 5.55
N GLU A 193 8.31 1.59 6.65
CA GLU A 193 8.51 0.15 6.74
C GLU A 193 7.18 -0.59 6.53
N ILE A 194 6.10 -0.08 7.11
CA ILE A 194 4.75 -0.64 6.94
C ILE A 194 4.28 -0.42 5.50
N LEU A 195 4.57 0.73 4.90
CA LEU A 195 4.26 1.01 3.50
C LEU A 195 4.99 0.05 2.55
N THR A 196 6.28 -0.17 2.79
CA THR A 196 7.10 -1.11 2.01
C THR A 196 6.59 -2.55 2.17
N LEU A 197 6.20 -2.93 3.39
CA LEU A 197 5.58 -4.22 3.66
C LEU A 197 4.24 -4.37 2.92
N LEU A 198 3.37 -3.37 3.00
CA LEU A 198 2.06 -3.36 2.34
C LEU A 198 2.22 -3.49 0.82
N LEU A 199 3.21 -2.80 0.26
CA LEU A 199 3.58 -2.91 -1.14
C LEU A 199 4.05 -4.33 -1.49
N ALA A 200 4.96 -4.91 -0.71
CA ALA A 200 5.45 -6.28 -0.90
C ALA A 200 4.31 -7.30 -0.88
N LEU A 201 3.39 -7.19 0.09
CA LEU A 201 2.22 -8.05 0.21
C LEU A 201 1.29 -7.91 -0.99
N SER A 202 0.98 -6.66 -1.39
CA SER A 202 0.11 -6.38 -2.53
C SER A 202 0.70 -6.92 -3.84
N MET A 203 2.01 -6.77 -4.03
CA MET A 203 2.75 -7.31 -5.17
C MET A 203 2.79 -8.84 -5.17
N GLY A 204 2.89 -9.47 -3.99
CA GLY A 204 2.76 -10.92 -3.82
C GLY A 204 1.37 -11.44 -4.21
N ALA A 205 0.33 -10.76 -3.75
CA ALA A 205 -1.05 -11.06 -4.13
C ALA A 205 -1.25 -10.91 -5.63
N LEU A 206 -0.75 -9.83 -6.22
CA LEU A 206 -0.81 -9.55 -7.65
C LEU A 206 -0.12 -10.65 -8.46
N GLY A 207 1.11 -11.03 -8.09
CA GLY A 207 1.86 -12.10 -8.74
C GLY A 207 1.11 -13.43 -8.72
N SER A 208 0.50 -13.78 -7.59
CA SER A 208 -0.30 -15.01 -7.52
C SER A 208 -1.61 -14.93 -8.31
N THR A 209 -2.23 -13.76 -8.38
CA THR A 209 -3.44 -13.55 -9.20
C THR A 209 -3.12 -13.63 -10.70
N LEU A 210 -1.93 -13.18 -11.13
CA LEU A 210 -1.45 -13.37 -12.50
C LEU A 210 -1.26 -14.86 -12.84
N HIS A 211 -0.73 -15.64 -11.89
CA HIS A 211 -0.65 -17.09 -12.05
C HIS A 211 -2.05 -17.70 -12.22
N VAL A 212 -3.01 -17.34 -11.38
CA VAL A 212 -4.42 -17.76 -11.50
C VAL A 212 -4.99 -17.42 -12.89
N THR A 213 -4.73 -16.22 -13.38
CA THR A 213 -5.19 -15.78 -14.69
C THR A 213 -4.58 -16.65 -15.80
N LYS A 214 -3.28 -16.94 -15.73
CA LYS A 214 -2.62 -17.88 -16.66
C LYS A 214 -3.25 -19.27 -16.59
N THR A 215 -3.51 -19.79 -15.39
CA THR A 215 -4.16 -21.11 -15.21
C THR A 215 -5.55 -21.13 -15.82
N LEU A 216 -6.36 -20.08 -15.62
CA LEU A 216 -7.69 -19.95 -16.21
C LEU A 216 -7.66 -19.93 -17.74
N LEU A 217 -6.61 -19.36 -18.34
CA LEU A 217 -6.44 -19.31 -19.79
C LEU A 217 -5.89 -20.61 -20.39
N THR A 218 -5.25 -21.46 -19.59
CA THR A 218 -4.50 -22.64 -20.09
C THR A 218 -5.15 -23.99 -19.71
N ALA A 219 -5.86 -24.06 -18.58
CA ALA A 219 -6.35 -25.32 -18.04
C ALA A 219 -7.75 -25.68 -18.60
N SER A 220 -7.92 -26.93 -19.05
CA SER A 220 -9.25 -27.50 -19.37
C SER A 220 -9.93 -28.16 -18.17
N GLU A 221 -9.29 -28.16 -16.99
CA GLU A 221 -9.71 -28.90 -15.82
C GLU A 221 -10.36 -27.96 -14.80
N GLU A 222 -11.61 -28.25 -14.44
CA GLU A 222 -12.38 -27.42 -13.51
C GLU A 222 -11.79 -27.49 -12.10
N ARG A 223 -11.31 -26.35 -11.59
CA ARG A 223 -10.87 -26.20 -10.19
C ARG A 223 -12.00 -25.56 -9.36
N PRO A 224 -12.14 -25.93 -8.07
CA PRO A 224 -13.15 -25.35 -7.22
C PRO A 224 -12.93 -23.83 -7.04
N ALA A 225 -14.01 -23.05 -6.92
CA ALA A 225 -13.93 -21.59 -6.79
C ALA A 225 -13.03 -21.12 -5.62
N SER A 226 -12.98 -21.89 -4.53
CA SER A 226 -12.13 -21.64 -3.37
C SER A 226 -10.64 -21.60 -3.70
N TYR A 227 -10.19 -22.41 -4.67
CA TYR A 227 -8.79 -22.42 -5.12
C TYR A 227 -8.36 -21.04 -5.62
N TYR A 228 -9.21 -20.38 -6.39
CA TYR A 228 -8.93 -19.06 -6.95
C TYR A 228 -8.97 -17.96 -5.89
N LEU A 229 -9.81 -18.09 -4.86
CA LEU A 229 -9.89 -17.14 -3.76
C LEU A 229 -8.67 -17.22 -2.82
N ILE A 230 -8.21 -18.44 -2.53
CA ILE A 230 -7.11 -18.70 -1.58
C ILE A 230 -5.75 -18.34 -2.18
N ARG A 231 -5.57 -18.49 -3.50
CA ARG A 231 -4.28 -18.29 -4.18
C ARG A 231 -3.65 -16.91 -3.94
N PRO A 232 -4.36 -15.77 -4.09
CA PRO A 232 -3.82 -14.44 -3.77
C PRO A 232 -3.26 -14.33 -2.35
N PHE A 233 -3.94 -14.90 -1.35
CA PHE A 233 -3.46 -14.94 0.03
C PHE A 233 -2.18 -15.76 0.17
N GLN A 234 -2.08 -16.89 -0.54
CA GLN A 234 -0.82 -17.65 -0.59
C GLN A 234 0.32 -16.79 -1.16
N GLY A 235 0.06 -16.01 -2.22
CA GLY A 235 1.03 -15.06 -2.76
C GLY A 235 1.47 -13.99 -1.75
N MET A 236 0.54 -13.46 -0.97
CA MET A 236 0.86 -12.51 0.11
C MET A 236 1.77 -13.15 1.17
N VAL A 237 1.44 -14.36 1.63
CA VAL A 237 2.22 -15.07 2.65
C VAL A 237 3.63 -15.40 2.13
N THR A 238 3.75 -15.90 0.90
CA THR A 238 5.08 -16.19 0.33
C THR A 238 5.91 -14.91 0.18
N SER A 239 5.29 -13.81 -0.28
CA SER A 239 5.97 -12.51 -0.38
C SER A 239 6.41 -11.98 0.99
N LEU A 240 5.60 -12.16 2.03
CA LEU A 240 5.96 -11.82 3.41
C LEU A 240 7.22 -12.57 3.87
N VAL A 241 7.26 -13.88 3.65
CA VAL A 241 8.41 -14.71 4.04
C VAL A 241 9.67 -14.26 3.30
N VAL A 242 9.57 -14.04 2.00
CA VAL A 242 10.70 -13.56 1.18
C VAL A 242 11.14 -12.16 1.63
N PHE A 243 10.21 -11.26 1.91
CA PHE A 243 10.52 -9.93 2.43
C PHE A 243 11.27 -9.98 3.76
N VAL A 244 10.84 -10.82 4.71
CA VAL A 244 11.51 -11.03 6.00
C VAL A 244 12.92 -11.61 5.78
N LEU A 245 13.07 -12.59 4.89
CA LEU A 245 14.37 -13.17 4.55
C LEU A 245 15.31 -12.13 3.93
N LEU A 246 14.81 -11.27 3.03
CA LEU A 246 15.58 -10.19 2.44
C LEU A 246 16.03 -9.17 3.49
N LYS A 247 15.14 -8.77 4.40
CA LYS A 247 15.48 -7.87 5.51
C LYS A 247 16.49 -8.49 6.48
N ALA A 248 16.34 -9.76 6.83
CA ALA A 248 17.30 -10.48 7.67
C ALA A 248 18.67 -10.65 6.97
N GLY A 249 18.66 -10.91 5.67
CA GLY A 249 19.86 -11.00 4.84
C GLY A 249 20.59 -9.66 4.73
N GLN A 250 19.85 -8.56 4.56
CA GLN A 250 20.40 -7.20 4.57
C GLN A 250 21.14 -6.91 5.88
N LEU A 251 20.56 -7.27 7.04
CA LEU A 251 21.21 -7.10 8.34
C LEU A 251 22.50 -7.91 8.50
N THR A 252 22.64 -9.02 7.77
CA THR A 252 23.82 -9.89 7.86
C THR A 252 24.96 -9.42 6.94
N ILE A 253 24.64 -8.79 5.81
CA ILE A 253 25.62 -8.42 4.77
C ILE A 253 25.98 -6.92 4.84
N SER A 254 25.04 -6.08 5.26
CA SER A 254 25.19 -4.63 5.31
C SER A 254 25.81 -4.19 6.64
N SER A 255 27.13 -4.08 6.69
CA SER A 255 27.83 -3.34 7.76
C SER A 255 27.82 -1.82 7.53
N GLY A 256 27.04 -1.31 6.56
CA GLY A 256 27.12 0.09 6.11
C GLY A 256 25.77 0.66 5.70
N ASP A 257 25.31 1.64 6.48
CA ASP A 257 24.39 2.80 6.28
C ASP A 257 23.26 2.78 5.22
N SER A 258 23.00 1.68 4.55
CA SER A 258 21.93 1.52 3.58
C SER A 258 20.77 0.80 4.24
N ASP A 259 20.07 1.49 5.15
CA ASP A 259 19.00 0.88 5.96
C ASP A 259 17.75 0.56 5.12
N ASN A 260 17.61 1.18 3.95
CA ASN A 260 16.44 1.03 3.08
C ASN A 260 16.70 0.21 1.81
N LEU A 261 15.96 -0.91 1.69
CA LEU A 261 15.89 -1.71 0.47
C LEU A 261 15.30 -0.88 -0.67
N ASN A 262 15.83 -1.05 -1.87
CA ASN A 262 15.24 -0.45 -3.06
C ASN A 262 13.81 -0.96 -3.26
N ILE A 263 12.84 -0.05 -3.24
CA ILE A 263 11.41 -0.36 -3.34
C ILE A 263 11.04 -1.12 -4.62
N PHE A 264 11.73 -0.86 -5.74
CA PHE A 264 11.52 -1.55 -7.00
C PHE A 264 11.97 -3.01 -6.90
N PHE A 265 13.08 -3.25 -6.20
CA PHE A 265 13.56 -4.61 -5.94
C PHE A 265 12.59 -5.37 -5.03
N VAL A 266 12.09 -4.73 -3.97
CA VAL A 266 11.07 -5.33 -3.08
C VAL A 266 9.80 -5.67 -3.87
N SER A 267 9.35 -4.77 -4.73
CA SER A 267 8.16 -4.99 -5.58
C SER A 267 8.38 -6.17 -6.53
N PHE A 268 9.54 -6.21 -7.22
CA PHE A 268 9.90 -7.31 -8.10
C PHE A 268 9.96 -8.65 -7.36
N ALA A 269 10.64 -8.68 -6.21
CA ALA A 269 10.74 -9.86 -5.37
C ALA A 269 9.36 -10.33 -4.90
N GLY A 270 8.47 -9.41 -4.54
CA GLY A 270 7.09 -9.72 -4.17
C GLY A 270 6.31 -10.37 -5.31
N ILE A 271 6.33 -9.77 -6.51
CA ILE A 271 5.66 -10.33 -7.71
C ILE A 271 6.22 -11.72 -8.04
N ALA A 272 7.55 -11.86 -8.09
CA ALA A 272 8.21 -13.13 -8.40
C ALA A 272 7.85 -14.21 -7.37
N SER A 273 7.81 -13.85 -6.09
CA SER A 273 7.42 -14.76 -5.00
C SER A 273 5.96 -15.20 -5.11
N GLY A 274 5.06 -14.30 -5.53
CA GLY A 274 3.66 -14.62 -5.76
C GLY A 274 3.46 -15.54 -6.97
N LEU A 275 4.18 -15.28 -8.07
CA LEU A 275 4.14 -16.09 -9.29
C LEU A 275 4.69 -17.50 -9.09
N LEU A 276 5.77 -17.62 -8.32
CA LEU A 276 6.50 -18.85 -8.04
C LEU A 276 6.19 -19.41 -6.65
N ALA A 277 4.99 -19.13 -6.11
CA ALA A 277 4.71 -19.44 -4.71
C ALA A 277 4.87 -20.94 -4.35
N GLU A 278 4.65 -21.84 -5.30
CA GLU A 278 4.85 -23.29 -5.10
C GLU A 278 6.34 -23.65 -5.09
N GLU A 279 7.11 -23.16 -6.05
CA GLU A 279 8.55 -23.38 -6.13
C GLU A 279 9.29 -22.72 -4.96
N ALA A 280 8.91 -21.50 -4.61
CA ALA A 280 9.45 -20.76 -3.47
C ALA A 280 9.17 -21.50 -2.17
N TYR A 281 7.95 -22.03 -1.97
CA TYR A 281 7.63 -22.86 -0.81
C TYR A 281 8.51 -24.12 -0.75
N ARG A 282 8.66 -24.85 -1.86
CA ARG A 282 9.55 -26.02 -1.93
C ARG A 282 11.00 -25.68 -1.62
N MET A 283 11.49 -24.55 -2.14
CA MET A 283 12.84 -24.07 -1.88
C MET A 283 13.04 -23.72 -0.40
N ILE A 284 12.07 -23.04 0.22
CA ILE A 284 12.11 -22.70 1.65
C ILE A 284 12.06 -23.97 2.50
N CYS A 285 11.20 -24.95 2.19
CA CYS A 285 11.20 -26.24 2.89
C CYS A 285 12.54 -26.96 2.77
N LYS A 286 13.15 -26.97 1.57
CA LYS A 286 14.46 -27.59 1.34
C LYS A 286 15.58 -26.87 2.10
N ALA A 287 15.61 -25.55 2.08
CA ALA A 287 16.60 -24.74 2.79
C ALA A 287 16.41 -24.86 4.32
N GLY A 288 15.17 -24.78 4.79
CA GLY A 288 14.79 -24.96 6.18
C GLY A 288 15.13 -26.33 6.71
N ALA A 289 14.95 -27.40 5.92
CA ALA A 289 15.39 -28.75 6.29
C ALA A 289 16.92 -28.87 6.45
N GLY A 290 17.70 -28.04 5.74
CA GLY A 290 19.16 -28.00 5.90
C GLY A 290 19.62 -27.23 7.14
N ILE A 291 18.89 -26.18 7.55
CA ILE A 291 19.21 -25.33 8.71
C ILE A 291 18.69 -25.95 9.99
N ILE A 292 17.44 -26.42 9.97
CA ILE A 292 16.86 -27.27 11.00
C ILE A 292 17.43 -28.66 10.72
N LYS A 293 18.71 -28.85 11.05
CA LYS A 293 19.23 -30.16 11.39
C LYS A 293 18.46 -30.64 12.61
N THR A 294 17.23 -31.11 12.36
CA THR A 294 16.69 -32.23 13.12
C THR A 294 17.79 -33.25 12.96
N GLU A 295 18.50 -33.59 14.05
CA GLU A 295 19.53 -34.65 14.06
C GLU A 295 19.14 -35.66 13.01
N GLU A 296 19.93 -35.76 11.92
CA GLU A 296 19.61 -36.62 10.79
C GLU A 296 19.31 -37.97 11.41
N ALA A 297 18.02 -38.28 11.55
CA ALA A 297 17.63 -39.58 12.04
C ALA A 297 18.17 -40.48 10.95
N GLU A 298 19.23 -41.21 11.28
CA GLU A 298 19.95 -41.98 10.28
C GLU A 298 18.93 -42.94 9.64
N ALA A 299 19.05 -43.14 8.34
CA ALA A 299 18.28 -44.19 7.70
C ALA A 299 18.69 -45.52 8.35
N ARG A 300 17.72 -46.22 8.96
CA ARG A 300 17.95 -47.43 9.75
C ARG A 300 17.35 -48.64 9.05
N TRP A 301 17.95 -49.79 9.26
CA TRP A 301 17.56 -51.06 8.67
C TRP A 301 16.44 -51.70 9.49
N ALA A 302 15.48 -52.34 8.81
CA ALA A 302 14.24 -52.85 9.40
C ALA A 302 14.38 -54.24 10.04
N PHE A 303 15.40 -54.43 10.88
CA PHE A 303 15.83 -55.74 11.41
C PHE A 303 14.73 -56.58 12.08
N LYS A 304 13.79 -55.97 12.80
CA LYS A 304 12.70 -56.71 13.47
C LYS A 304 11.33 -56.47 12.87
N LEU A 305 11.25 -55.75 11.76
CA LEU A 305 9.97 -55.31 11.23
C LEU A 305 9.09 -56.49 10.78
N ARG A 306 9.67 -57.50 10.12
CA ARG A 306 8.92 -58.69 9.69
C ARG A 306 8.39 -59.51 10.86
N ALA A 307 9.19 -59.65 11.92
CA ALA A 307 8.77 -60.34 13.14
C ALA A 307 7.64 -59.59 13.85
N ALA A 308 7.74 -58.26 13.94
CA ALA A 308 6.72 -57.40 14.51
C ALA A 308 5.40 -57.46 13.73
N LEU A 309 5.44 -57.44 12.40
CA LEU A 309 4.25 -57.60 11.55
C LEU A 309 3.52 -58.92 11.81
N ASN A 310 4.27 -60.02 11.89
CA ASN A 310 3.71 -61.34 12.19
C ASN A 310 3.09 -61.40 13.60
N ALA A 311 3.74 -60.79 14.59
CA ALA A 311 3.24 -60.73 15.96
C ALA A 311 1.95 -59.90 16.08
N CYS A 312 1.82 -58.83 15.30
CA CYS A 312 0.62 -58.00 15.23
C CYS A 312 -0.49 -58.60 14.33
N GLY A 313 -0.23 -59.70 13.62
CA GLY A 313 -1.19 -60.30 12.68
C GLY A 313 -1.45 -59.45 11.43
N THR A 314 -0.51 -58.57 11.08
CA THR A 314 -0.63 -57.64 9.95
C THR A 314 0.06 -58.18 8.71
N THR A 315 -0.57 -58.03 7.54
CA THR A 315 0.10 -58.34 6.26
C THR A 315 0.91 -57.14 5.73
N PRO A 316 2.05 -57.36 5.04
CA PRO A 316 2.82 -56.28 4.42
C PRO A 316 1.98 -55.37 3.50
N ALA A 317 1.00 -55.93 2.79
CA ALA A 317 0.09 -55.16 1.94
C ALA A 317 -0.76 -54.15 2.74
N GLN A 318 -1.24 -54.54 3.93
CA GLN A 318 -2.00 -53.63 4.81
C GLN A 318 -1.11 -52.51 5.36
N LEU A 319 0.12 -52.82 5.75
CA LEU A 319 1.07 -51.80 6.20
C LEU A 319 1.39 -50.83 5.06
N ALA A 320 1.70 -51.34 3.87
CA ALA A 320 2.03 -50.55 2.68
C ALA A 320 0.90 -49.55 2.32
N ASP A 321 -0.34 -50.03 2.32
CA ASP A 321 -1.52 -49.20 2.06
C ASP A 321 -1.69 -48.11 3.14
N CYS A 322 -1.47 -48.45 4.41
CA CYS A 322 -1.62 -47.52 5.52
C CYS A 322 -0.58 -46.40 5.50
N ILE A 323 0.69 -46.72 5.23
CA ILE A 323 1.78 -45.73 5.15
C ILE A 323 1.91 -45.09 3.76
N ARG A 324 1.05 -45.47 2.80
CA ARG A 324 1.02 -45.01 1.41
C ARG A 324 2.35 -45.19 0.67
N VAL A 325 2.99 -46.34 0.87
CA VAL A 325 4.23 -46.72 0.18
C VAL A 325 3.93 -47.88 -0.76
N PRO A 326 4.48 -47.93 -1.99
CA PRO A 326 4.35 -49.09 -2.86
C PRO A 326 4.79 -50.38 -2.17
N LEU A 327 4.02 -51.46 -2.33
CA LEU A 327 4.33 -52.75 -1.68
C LEU A 327 5.75 -53.24 -2.01
N ALA A 328 6.19 -53.07 -3.25
CA ALA A 328 7.55 -53.43 -3.68
C ALA A 328 8.64 -52.69 -2.89
N GLU A 329 8.43 -51.42 -2.54
CA GLU A 329 9.38 -50.64 -1.73
C GLU A 329 9.34 -51.05 -0.25
N LEU A 330 8.16 -51.37 0.29
CA LEU A 330 8.10 -51.94 1.63
C LEU A 330 8.79 -53.31 1.72
N GLU A 331 8.70 -54.13 0.67
CA GLU A 331 9.39 -55.42 0.59
C GLU A 331 10.91 -55.26 0.59
N THR A 332 11.46 -54.24 -0.07
CA THR A 332 12.91 -53.97 -0.02
C THR A 332 13.37 -53.61 1.39
N TRP A 333 12.54 -52.91 2.18
CA TRP A 333 12.81 -52.66 3.60
C TRP A 333 12.72 -53.93 4.45
N LEU A 334 11.70 -54.76 4.21
CA LEU A 334 11.48 -56.01 4.97
C LEU A 334 12.55 -57.08 4.73
N VAL A 335 13.19 -57.06 3.57
CA VAL A 335 14.34 -57.92 3.23
C VAL A 335 15.66 -57.24 3.60
N GLU A 336 15.60 -56.03 4.18
CA GLU A 336 16.77 -55.27 4.60
C GLU A 336 17.74 -55.04 3.42
N THR A 337 17.21 -54.73 2.23
CA THR A 337 18.02 -54.36 1.06
C THR A 337 18.21 -52.86 0.92
N HIS A 338 17.29 -52.07 1.49
CA HIS A 338 17.38 -50.62 1.57
C HIS A 338 17.05 -50.15 3.00
N PRO A 339 17.72 -49.10 3.50
CA PRO A 339 17.39 -48.55 4.80
C PRO A 339 16.05 -47.79 4.74
N VAL A 340 15.32 -47.81 5.85
CA VAL A 340 14.01 -47.17 5.97
C VAL A 340 14.22 -45.68 6.23
N PRO A 341 13.60 -44.76 5.47
CA PRO A 341 13.76 -43.34 5.74
C PRO A 341 13.03 -42.95 7.05
N PRO A 342 13.48 -41.91 7.77
CA PRO A 342 13.07 -41.66 9.15
C PRO A 342 11.59 -41.37 9.36
N LEU A 343 10.96 -40.71 8.38
CA LEU A 343 9.53 -40.46 8.42
C LEU A 343 8.75 -41.78 8.42
N GLN A 344 9.17 -42.73 7.60
CA GLN A 344 8.58 -44.06 7.52
C GLN A 344 8.89 -44.89 8.76
N GLN A 345 10.08 -44.76 9.36
CA GLN A 345 10.39 -45.38 10.65
C GLN A 345 9.37 -44.97 11.73
N ARG A 346 9.09 -43.65 11.84
CA ARG A 346 8.09 -43.09 12.77
C ARG A 346 6.68 -43.60 12.50
N LEU A 347 6.26 -43.58 11.23
CA LEU A 347 4.92 -44.03 10.83
C LEU A 347 4.72 -45.51 11.15
N ILE A 348 5.69 -46.35 10.79
CA ILE A 348 5.66 -47.79 11.04
C ILE A 348 5.66 -48.08 12.54
N ALA A 349 6.53 -47.42 13.32
CA ALA A 349 6.58 -47.56 14.77
C ALA A 349 5.27 -47.15 15.45
N THR A 350 4.69 -46.02 15.02
CA THR A 350 3.42 -45.52 15.54
C THR A 350 2.28 -46.48 15.22
N TRP A 351 2.26 -47.01 14.00
CA TRP A 351 1.21 -47.91 13.53
C TRP A 351 1.26 -49.28 14.21
N LEU A 352 2.46 -49.83 14.42
CA LEU A 352 2.66 -51.10 15.13
C LEU A 352 2.58 -50.94 16.66
N HIS A 353 2.53 -49.71 17.17
CA HIS A 353 2.64 -49.40 18.60
C HIS A 353 3.92 -49.98 19.25
N ILE A 354 5.02 -50.02 18.50
CA ILE A 354 6.32 -50.52 18.96
C ILE A 354 7.36 -49.39 18.83
N PRO A 355 8.21 -49.14 19.84
CA PRO A 355 9.24 -48.11 19.77
C PRO A 355 10.19 -48.31 18.58
N GLU A 356 10.60 -47.21 17.92
CA GLU A 356 11.51 -47.25 16.75
C GLU A 356 12.81 -48.03 17.03
N ARG A 357 13.35 -47.92 18.23
CA ARG A 357 14.61 -48.57 18.64
C ARG A 357 14.51 -50.10 18.67
N GLU A 358 13.30 -50.65 18.74
CA GLU A 358 13.07 -52.09 18.72
C GLU A 358 12.88 -52.62 17.30
N LEU A 359 12.35 -51.79 16.40
CA LEU A 359 12.07 -52.15 15.01
C LEU A 359 13.28 -51.93 14.08
N PHE A 360 14.07 -50.90 14.35
CA PHE A 360 15.09 -50.40 13.43
C PHE A 360 16.49 -50.34 14.07
N THR A 361 17.52 -50.67 13.30
CA THR A 361 18.93 -50.65 13.71
C THR A 361 19.78 -49.78 12.78
N ALA A 362 20.82 -49.14 13.32
CA ALA A 362 21.77 -48.36 12.52
C ALA A 362 22.76 -49.26 11.73
N GLN A 363 22.94 -50.50 12.16
CA GLN A 363 23.88 -51.43 11.51
C GLN A 363 23.21 -52.08 10.28
N PRO A 364 23.87 -52.10 9.10
CA PRO A 364 23.37 -52.87 7.97
C PRO A 364 23.34 -54.36 8.31
N PRO A 365 22.45 -55.15 7.70
CA PRO A 365 22.49 -56.60 7.80
C PRO A 365 23.88 -57.07 7.40
N VAL A 366 24.49 -57.91 8.24
CA VAL A 366 25.74 -58.59 7.88
C VAL A 366 25.38 -59.48 6.70
N GLU A 367 25.85 -59.15 5.50
CA GLU A 367 25.80 -60.07 4.38
C GLU A 367 26.52 -61.33 4.86
N ASP A 368 25.73 -62.35 5.17
CA ASP A 368 26.23 -63.63 5.67
C ASP A 368 27.09 -64.18 4.55
N SER A 369 28.39 -63.89 4.65
CA SER A 369 29.37 -64.08 3.61
C SER A 369 29.33 -65.55 3.26
N MET A 370 28.75 -65.82 2.09
CA MET A 370 28.58 -67.13 1.50
C MET A 370 29.73 -68.06 1.91
N SER A 371 29.41 -69.04 2.74
CA SER A 371 29.99 -70.38 2.67
C SER A 371 31.48 -70.39 2.34
N GLY A 372 32.32 -70.04 3.32
CA GLY A 372 33.72 -70.44 3.27
C GLY A 372 33.80 -71.96 3.05
N PRO A 373 34.67 -72.48 2.17
CA PRO A 373 34.75 -73.90 1.90
C PRO A 373 35.10 -74.63 3.20
N VAL A 374 34.29 -75.63 3.54
CA VAL A 374 34.58 -76.58 4.60
C VAL A 374 35.94 -77.20 4.31
N SER A 375 36.97 -76.74 5.03
CA SER A 375 38.29 -77.38 5.04
C SER A 375 38.12 -78.76 5.67
N VAL A 376 37.99 -79.77 4.82
CA VAL A 376 38.06 -81.18 5.21
C VAL A 376 39.47 -81.42 5.71
N SER A 377 39.58 -81.67 7.01
CA SER A 377 40.82 -82.06 7.67
C SER A 377 41.20 -83.47 7.22
N GLU A 378 42.31 -83.58 6.50
CA GLU A 378 42.93 -84.82 6.08
C GLU A 378 43.53 -85.54 7.33
N PRO A 379 43.24 -86.83 7.58
CA PRO A 379 43.81 -87.55 8.71
C PRO A 379 45.27 -87.94 8.45
N ALA A 380 46.11 -87.74 9.47
CA ALA A 380 47.54 -87.99 9.44
C ALA A 380 47.92 -89.45 9.10
N PRO A 381 49.03 -89.68 8.36
CA PRO A 381 49.52 -91.02 8.08
C PRO A 381 50.11 -91.67 9.34
N SER A 382 49.66 -92.90 9.61
CA SER A 382 50.23 -93.80 10.61
C SER A 382 51.63 -94.25 10.21
N VAL A 383 52.61 -93.98 11.08
CA VAL A 383 53.96 -94.53 10.99
C VAL A 383 53.94 -95.96 11.51
N SER A 384 54.32 -96.93 10.67
CA SER A 384 54.89 -98.24 11.04
C SER A 384 55.66 -98.82 9.87
#